data_AF-A0AAV6YX06-F1
#
_entry.id   AF-A0AAV6YX06-F1
#
_cell.length_a   1.000
_cell.length_b   1.000
_cell.length_c   1.000
_cell.angle_alpha   90.00
_cell.angle_beta   90.00
_cell.angle_gamma   90.00
#
_symmetry.space_group_name_H-M   'P 1'
#
loop_
_entity.id
_entity.type
_entity.pdbx_description
1 polymer ?
#
loop_
_entity_poly.entity_id
_entity_poly.type
_entity_poly.pdbx_seq_one_letter_code
_entity_poly.pdbx_strand_id
1 'polypeptide(L)'
;AAVGIGFYGNSETNDGVYQLTYSLDDANHTLAGIDTLVSGTSYKLKESLDQHLLRLNEIFAAHGDYVQTLRFMQIMANGVINQLSTLPNWQDTSGKLSLVARQTRVVEYYRWLSYLFLFIFDLVICLMTCLGLAKRSKCLLIT
;
A
#
# COMPACT_ATOMS: atom_id res chain seq x y z
N ALA A 1 14.63 31.37 15.15
CA ALA A 1 15.34 30.31 14.40
C ALA A 1 14.88 28.91 14.81
N ALA A 2 14.92 28.53 16.10
CA ALA A 2 14.60 27.17 16.56
C ALA A 2 13.18 26.66 16.22
N VAL A 3 12.16 27.51 16.34
CA VAL A 3 10.76 27.14 16.05
C VAL A 3 10.54 26.77 14.57
N GLY A 4 11.12 27.54 13.65
CA GLY A 4 11.00 27.27 12.20
C GLY A 4 11.70 25.98 11.77
N ILE A 5 12.85 25.66 12.37
CA ILE A 5 13.58 24.40 12.12
C ILE A 5 12.77 23.20 12.64
N GLY A 6 12.11 23.34 13.79
CA GLY A 6 11.25 22.30 14.36
C GLY A 6 10.01 22.01 13.51
N PHE A 7 9.35 23.04 12.95
CA PHE A 7 8.21 22.85 12.05
C PHE A 7 8.60 22.21 10.73
N TYR A 8 9.75 22.60 10.18
CA TYR A 8 10.27 21.99 8.95
C TYR A 8 10.47 20.48 9.14
N GLY A 9 11.21 20.05 10.16
CA GLY A 9 11.42 18.63 10.42
C GLY A 9 10.11 17.85 10.69
N ASN A 10 9.13 18.49 11.33
CA ASN A 10 7.80 17.91 11.52
C ASN A 10 7.06 17.70 10.19
N SER A 11 7.15 18.65 9.27
CA SER A 11 6.55 18.57 7.94
C SER A 11 7.22 17.49 7.09
N GLU A 12 8.56 17.46 7.07
CA GLU A 12 9.32 16.44 6.34
C GLU A 12 9.00 15.01 6.87
N THR A 13 8.82 14.86 8.18
CA THR A 13 8.38 13.58 8.77
C THR A 13 6.97 13.22 8.30
N ASN A 14 6.03 14.16 8.30
CA ASN A 14 4.67 13.93 7.82
C ASN A 14 4.65 13.53 6.33
N ASP A 15 5.45 14.21 5.50
CA ASP A 15 5.56 13.89 4.07
C ASP A 15 6.19 12.51 3.85
N GLY A 16 7.23 12.17 4.60
CA GLY A 16 7.83 10.83 4.59
C GLY A 16 6.83 9.75 5.01
N VAL A 17 6.02 9.99 6.04
CA VAL A 17 4.94 9.07 6.45
C VAL A 17 3.87 8.95 5.37
N TYR A 18 3.48 10.05 4.74
CA TYR A 18 2.53 10.02 3.64
C TYR A 18 3.05 9.15 2.50
N GLN A 19 4.29 9.36 2.05
CA GLN A 19 4.95 8.55 1.02
C GLN A 19 5.05 7.07 1.41
N LEU A 20 5.38 6.78 2.68
CA LEU A 20 5.42 5.42 3.19
C LEU A 20 4.05 4.74 3.12
N THR A 21 3.00 5.39 3.64
CA THR A 21 1.64 4.81 3.62
C THR A 21 1.11 4.64 2.21
N TYR A 22 1.43 5.56 1.30
CA TYR A 22 1.13 5.44 -0.12
C TYR A 22 1.83 4.22 -0.74
N SER A 23 3.13 4.05 -0.46
CA SER A 23 3.92 2.92 -0.98
C SER A 23 3.42 1.57 -0.44
N LEU A 24 2.94 1.54 0.81
CA LEU A 24 2.31 0.35 1.39
C LEU A 24 0.96 0.04 0.71
N ASP A 25 0.14 1.06 0.44
CA ASP A 25 -1.13 0.88 -0.27
C ASP A 25 -0.90 0.46 -1.75
N ASP A 26 0.16 0.93 -2.40
CA ASP A 26 0.55 0.54 -3.77
C ASP A 26 1.11 -0.89 -3.84
N ALA A 27 1.98 -1.25 -2.89
CA ALA A 27 2.46 -2.63 -2.74
C ALA A 27 1.29 -3.58 -2.46
N ASN A 28 0.31 -3.16 -1.66
CA ASN A 28 -0.90 -3.92 -1.41
C ASN A 28 -1.71 -4.19 -2.70
N HIS A 29 -1.91 -3.16 -3.54
CA HIS A 29 -2.57 -3.32 -4.84
C HIS A 29 -1.80 -4.27 -5.77
N THR A 30 -0.46 -4.18 -5.77
CA THR A 30 0.40 -5.07 -6.57
C THR A 30 0.23 -6.53 -6.13
N LEU A 31 0.25 -6.79 -4.83
CA LEU A 31 0.06 -8.14 -4.28
C LEU A 31 -1.32 -8.72 -4.61
N ALA A 32 -2.39 -7.93 -4.44
CA ALA A 32 -3.74 -8.33 -4.85
C ALA A 32 -3.83 -8.57 -6.37
N GLY A 33 -3.13 -7.75 -7.16
CA GLY A 33 -3.00 -7.91 -8.60
C GLY A 33 -2.36 -9.25 -8.98
N ILE A 34 -1.33 -9.68 -8.27
CA ILE A 34 -0.70 -11.00 -8.49
C ILE A 34 -1.70 -12.12 -8.24
N ASP A 35 -2.43 -12.11 -7.11
CA ASP A 35 -3.41 -13.15 -6.79
C ASP A 35 -4.50 -13.24 -7.88
N THR A 36 -5.02 -12.11 -8.33
CA THR A 36 -6.04 -12.07 -9.40
C THR A 36 -5.49 -12.57 -10.74
N LEU A 37 -4.25 -12.22 -11.09
CA LEU A 37 -3.61 -12.64 -12.33
C LEU A 37 -3.30 -14.14 -12.32
N VAL A 38 -2.78 -14.68 -11.22
CA VAL A 38 -2.47 -16.10 -11.03
C VAL A 38 -3.75 -16.93 -11.12
N SER A 39 -4.79 -16.52 -10.40
CA SER A 39 -6.10 -17.20 -10.42
C SER A 39 -6.73 -17.17 -11.81
N GLY A 40 -6.80 -15.99 -12.43
CA GLY A 40 -7.39 -15.82 -13.76
C GLY A 40 -6.63 -16.56 -14.86
N THR A 41 -5.30 -16.56 -14.81
CA THR A 41 -4.46 -17.29 -15.78
C THR A 41 -4.61 -18.79 -15.62
N SER A 42 -4.58 -19.30 -14.38
CA SER A 42 -4.77 -20.73 -14.11
C SER A 42 -6.15 -21.22 -14.57
N TYR A 43 -7.19 -20.44 -14.29
CA TYR A 43 -8.55 -20.74 -14.73
C TYR A 43 -8.67 -20.76 -16.25
N LYS A 44 -8.22 -19.69 -16.92
CA LYS A 44 -8.27 -19.58 -18.40
C LYS A 44 -7.47 -20.68 -19.08
N LEU A 45 -6.28 -21.01 -18.58
CA LEU A 45 -5.48 -22.12 -19.09
C LEU A 45 -6.23 -23.44 -18.96
N LYS A 46 -6.85 -23.71 -17.81
CA LYS A 46 -7.59 -24.95 -17.62
C LYS A 46 -8.80 -25.04 -18.54
N GLU A 47 -9.68 -24.04 -18.51
CA GLU A 47 -10.95 -24.07 -19.25
C GLU A 47 -10.74 -24.02 -20.78
N SER A 48 -9.98 -23.04 -21.26
CA SER A 48 -9.78 -22.85 -22.71
C SER A 48 -8.98 -24.00 -23.32
N LEU A 49 -7.96 -24.48 -22.62
CA LEU A 49 -7.09 -25.50 -23.18
C LEU A 49 -7.74 -26.88 -23.14
N ASP A 50 -8.47 -27.25 -22.08
CA ASP A 50 -9.22 -28.51 -22.07
C ASP A 50 -10.27 -28.52 -23.20
N GLN A 51 -11.01 -27.42 -23.38
CA GLN A 51 -12.01 -27.33 -24.45
C GLN A 51 -11.39 -27.45 -25.85
N HIS A 52 -10.30 -26.74 -26.12
CA HIS A 52 -9.65 -26.79 -27.44
C HIS A 52 -8.95 -28.13 -27.69
N LEU A 53 -8.27 -28.71 -26.69
CA LEU A 53 -7.60 -30.00 -26.82
C LEU A 53 -8.61 -31.13 -27.03
N LEU A 54 -9.77 -31.13 -26.37
CA LEU A 54 -10.85 -32.09 -26.61
C LEU A 54 -11.32 -32.05 -28.07
N ARG A 55 -11.57 -30.84 -28.60
CA ARG A 55 -12.02 -30.65 -29.98
C ARG A 55 -10.96 -31.08 -31.00
N LEU A 56 -9.69 -30.75 -30.74
CA LEU A 56 -8.57 -31.17 -31.59
C LEU A 56 -8.37 -32.69 -31.54
N ASN A 57 -8.52 -33.30 -30.37
CA ASN A 57 -8.40 -34.74 -30.18
C ASN A 57 -9.50 -35.49 -30.96
N GLU A 58 -10.71 -34.95 -31.02
CA GLU A 58 -11.80 -35.51 -31.85
C GLU A 58 -11.47 -35.44 -33.35
N ILE A 59 -10.98 -34.30 -33.84
CA ILE A 59 -10.62 -34.11 -35.25
C ILE A 59 -9.46 -35.02 -35.68
N PHE A 60 -8.45 -35.16 -34.81
CA PHE A 60 -7.23 -35.91 -35.12
C PHE A 60 -7.23 -37.35 -34.59
N ALA A 61 -8.38 -37.89 -34.16
CA ALA A 61 -8.48 -39.21 -33.53
C ALA A 61 -7.86 -40.35 -34.37
N ALA A 62 -7.90 -40.25 -35.70
CA ALA A 62 -7.31 -41.24 -36.62
C ALA A 62 -5.78 -41.12 -36.78
N HIS A 63 -5.14 -40.08 -36.25
CA HIS A 63 -3.72 -39.77 -36.43
C HIS A 63 -3.00 -39.74 -35.08
N GLY A 64 -2.40 -40.88 -34.70
CA GLY A 64 -1.79 -41.07 -33.38
C GLY A 64 -0.72 -40.04 -33.00
N ASP A 65 0.09 -39.59 -33.96
CA ASP A 65 1.17 -38.61 -33.71
C ASP A 65 0.64 -37.24 -33.25
N TYR A 66 -0.49 -36.80 -33.81
CA TYR A 66 -1.15 -35.55 -33.40
C TYR A 66 -1.78 -35.70 -32.02
N VAL A 67 -2.42 -36.84 -31.74
CA VAL A 67 -2.98 -37.14 -30.41
C VAL A 67 -1.88 -37.13 -29.34
N GLN A 68 -0.70 -37.68 -29.64
CA GLN A 68 0.44 -37.63 -28.72
C GLN A 68 0.93 -36.20 -28.45
N THR A 69 0.95 -35.35 -29.48
CA THR A 69 1.32 -33.93 -29.36
C THR A 69 0.31 -33.16 -28.49
N LEU A 70 -0.99 -33.38 -28.71
CA LEU A 70 -2.06 -32.77 -27.90
C LEU A 70 -1.96 -33.19 -26.43
N ARG A 71 -1.65 -34.45 -26.17
CA ARG A 71 -1.43 -34.96 -24.80
C ARG A 71 -0.24 -34.30 -24.13
N PHE A 72 0.86 -34.06 -24.87
CA PHE A 72 2.02 -33.35 -24.35
C PHE A 72 1.69 -31.90 -23.99
N MET A 73 0.90 -31.21 -24.82
CA MET A 73 0.41 -29.86 -24.51
C MET A 73 -0.43 -29.84 -23.22
N GLN A 74 -1.29 -30.85 -23.02
CA GLN A 74 -2.08 -30.96 -21.79
C GLN A 74 -1.20 -31.15 -20.54
N ILE A 75 -0.18 -32.01 -20.63
CA ILE A 75 0.77 -32.24 -19.52
C ILE A 75 1.54 -30.94 -19.21
N MET A 76 2.01 -30.23 -20.23
CA MET A 76 2.74 -28.98 -20.06
C MET A 76 1.87 -27.91 -19.39
N ALA A 77 0.62 -27.75 -19.83
CA ALA A 77 -0.30 -26.78 -19.25
C ALA A 77 -0.66 -27.10 -17.79
N ASN A 78 -0.89 -28.38 -17.48
CA ASN A 78 -1.05 -28.83 -16.09
C ASN A 78 0.21 -28.56 -15.27
N GLY A 79 1.40 -28.70 -15.85
CA GLY A 79 2.66 -28.31 -15.24
C GLY A 79 2.71 -26.82 -14.88
N VAL A 80 2.31 -25.94 -15.81
CA VAL A 80 2.23 -24.49 -15.58
C VAL A 80 1.21 -24.14 -14.50
N ILE A 81 0.01 -24.74 -14.54
CA ILE A 81 -1.03 -24.54 -13.50
C ILE A 81 -0.51 -24.96 -12.13
N ASN A 82 0.21 -26.09 -12.06
CA ASN A 82 0.79 -26.57 -10.81
C ASN A 82 1.94 -25.68 -10.31
N GLN A 83 2.71 -25.07 -11.21
CA GLN A 83 3.70 -24.07 -10.82
C GLN A 83 3.02 -22.80 -10.28
N LEU A 84 1.96 -22.34 -10.94
CA LEU A 84 1.18 -21.17 -10.49
C LEU A 84 0.51 -21.40 -9.13
N SER A 85 0.03 -22.61 -8.84
CA SER A 85 -0.56 -22.94 -7.53
C SER A 85 0.46 -23.03 -6.39
N THR A 86 1.76 -23.14 -6.70
CA THR A 86 2.82 -23.10 -5.68
C THR A 86 3.18 -21.68 -5.22
N LEU A 87 2.70 -20.65 -5.94
CA LEU A 87 2.89 -19.27 -5.51
C LEU A 87 2.16 -19.05 -4.17
N PRO A 88 2.77 -18.31 -3.23
CA PRO A 88 2.13 -18.04 -1.95
C PRO A 88 0.86 -17.21 -2.15
N ASN A 89 -0.14 -17.44 -1.30
CA ASN A 89 -1.32 -16.59 -1.23
C ASN A 89 -0.93 -15.25 -0.59
N TRP A 90 -1.05 -14.15 -1.34
CA TRP A 90 -0.63 -12.83 -0.87
C TRP A 90 -1.70 -12.10 -0.05
N GLN A 91 -2.91 -12.65 0.10
CA GLN A 91 -4.02 -12.03 0.83
C GLN A 91 -3.69 -11.69 2.28
N ASP A 92 -2.98 -12.56 3.01
CA ASP A 92 -2.59 -12.29 4.41
C ASP A 92 -1.58 -11.14 4.50
N THR A 93 -0.58 -11.14 3.62
CA THR A 93 0.43 -10.08 3.51
C THR A 93 -0.22 -8.76 3.10
N SER A 94 -1.11 -8.78 2.11
CA SER A 94 -1.96 -7.66 1.67
C SER A 94 -2.75 -7.05 2.84
N GLY A 95 -3.41 -7.91 3.63
CA GLY A 95 -4.12 -7.49 4.85
C GLY A 95 -3.19 -6.80 5.86
N LYS A 96 -2.00 -7.37 6.11
CA LYS A 96 -0.98 -6.79 7.00
C LYS A 96 -0.47 -5.44 6.52
N LEU A 97 -0.18 -5.27 5.23
CA LEU A 97 0.25 -3.98 4.67
C LEU A 97 -0.81 -2.91 4.89
N SER A 98 -2.08 -3.22 4.62
CA SER A 98 -3.19 -2.28 4.84
C SER A 98 -3.35 -1.89 6.32
N LEU A 99 -3.11 -2.84 7.23
CA LEU A 99 -3.14 -2.60 8.66
C LEU A 99 -2.00 -1.66 9.09
N VAL A 100 -0.77 -1.92 8.64
CA VAL A 100 0.41 -1.09 8.95
C VAL A 100 0.25 0.32 8.38
N ALA A 101 -0.24 0.46 7.14
CA ALA A 101 -0.51 1.76 6.53
C ALA A 101 -1.54 2.56 7.36
N ARG A 102 -2.63 1.90 7.78
CA ARG A 102 -3.68 2.51 8.59
C ARG A 102 -3.16 2.93 9.98
N GLN A 103 -2.46 2.03 10.68
CA GLN A 103 -1.92 2.32 12.01
C GLN A 103 -0.92 3.47 11.96
N THR A 104 -0.01 3.46 10.99
CA THR A 104 0.98 4.54 10.79
C THR A 104 0.29 5.88 10.56
N ARG A 105 -0.76 5.91 9.71
CA ARG A 105 -1.53 7.14 9.43
C ARG A 105 -2.22 7.69 10.68
N VAL A 106 -2.79 6.83 11.52
CA VAL A 106 -3.43 7.24 12.78
C VAL A 106 -2.41 7.80 13.77
N VAL A 107 -1.27 7.12 13.94
CA VAL A 107 -0.19 7.59 14.82
C VAL A 107 0.32 8.96 14.36
N GLU A 108 0.54 9.13 13.06
CA GLU A 108 1.01 10.39 12.49
C GLU A 108 0.00 11.54 12.67
N TYR A 109 -1.30 11.25 12.49
CA TYR A 109 -2.35 12.22 12.74
C TYR A 109 -2.30 12.78 14.16
N TYR A 110 -2.20 11.90 15.18
CA TYR A 110 -2.11 12.34 16.58
C TYR A 110 -0.78 13.01 16.91
N ARG A 111 0.33 12.55 16.32
CA ARG A 111 1.64 13.17 16.46
C ARG A 111 1.59 14.62 15.98
N TRP A 112 1.17 14.84 14.73
CA TRP A 112 1.08 16.15 14.11
C TRP A 112 0.13 17.09 14.88
N LEU A 113 -1.05 16.58 15.25
CA LEU A 113 -2.03 17.32 16.04
C LEU A 113 -1.47 17.75 17.42
N SER A 114 -0.70 16.89 18.08
CA SER A 114 -0.07 17.19 19.38
C SER A 114 0.94 18.34 19.25
N TYR A 115 1.78 18.33 18.21
CA TYR A 115 2.72 19.42 17.94
C TYR A 115 2.00 20.74 17.67
N LEU A 116 0.89 20.70 16.92
CA LEU A 116 0.07 21.88 16.66
C LEU A 116 -0.52 22.47 17.96
N PHE A 117 -1.07 21.64 18.83
CA PHE A 117 -1.60 22.09 20.13
C PHE A 117 -0.53 22.70 21.03
N LEU A 118 0.64 22.07 21.13
CA LEU A 118 1.77 22.60 21.91
C LEU A 118 2.22 23.97 21.39
N PHE A 119 2.24 24.15 20.08
CA PHE A 119 2.60 25.43 19.48
C PHE A 119 1.56 26.53 19.78
N ILE A 120 0.27 26.23 19.65
CA ILE A 120 -0.80 27.18 19.99
C ILE A 120 -0.71 27.58 21.47
N PHE A 121 -0.46 26.61 22.35
CA PHE A 121 -0.28 26.85 23.77
C PHE A 121 0.90 27.80 24.06
N ASP A 122 2.05 27.57 23.41
CA ASP A 122 3.22 28.45 23.52
C ASP A 122 2.94 29.88 23.01
N LEU A 123 2.24 30.02 21.88
CA LEU A 123 1.82 31.32 21.35
C LEU A 123 0.90 32.08 22.30
N VAL A 124 -0.03 31.38 22.98
CA VAL A 124 -0.90 31.99 23.98
C VAL A 124 -0.10 32.49 25.17
N ILE A 125 0.87 31.70 25.66
CA ILE A 125 1.77 32.14 26.75
C ILE A 125 2.55 33.39 26.32
N CYS A 126 3.15 33.36 25.13
CA CYS A 126 3.89 34.49 24.58
C CYS A 126 3.02 35.74 24.43
N LEU A 127 1.76 35.59 24.01
CA LEU A 127 0.83 36.70 23.92
C LEU A 127 0.52 37.28 25.31
N MET A 128 0.25 36.42 26.30
CA MET A 128 -0.06 36.85 27.66
C MET A 128 1.12 37.57 28.34
N THR A 129 2.34 37.08 28.12
CA THR A 129 3.55 37.76 28.64
C THR A 129 3.76 39.12 27.96
N CYS A 130 3.60 39.21 26.63
CA CYS A 130 3.66 40.47 25.89
C CYS A 130 2.60 41.47 26.38
N LEU A 131 1.36 41.04 26.60
CA LEU A 131 0.29 41.88 27.14
C LEU A 131 0.60 42.36 28.56
N GLY A 132 1.16 41.48 29.40
CA GLY A 132 1.61 41.83 30.75
C GLY A 132 2.71 42.90 30.74
N LEU A 133 3.70 42.75 29.85
CA LEU A 133 4.80 43.71 29.66
C LEU A 133 4.29 45.04 29.11
N ALA A 134 3.39 45.03 28.11
CA ALA A 134 2.80 46.23 27.53
C ALA A 134 1.98 47.03 28.56
N LYS A 135 1.26 46.35 29.48
CA LYS A 135 0.56 47.04 30.57
C LYS A 135 1.52 47.69 31.57
N ARG A 136 2.65 47.04 31.88
CA ARG A 136 3.69 47.58 32.78
C ARG A 136 4.45 48.75 32.15
N SER A 137 4.76 48.70 30.84
CA SER A 137 5.50 49.79 30.18
C SER A 137 4.72 51.10 30.12
N LYS A 138 3.38 51.05 29.99
CA LYS A 138 2.53 52.24 30.12
C LYS A 138 2.63 52.92 31.49
N CYS A 139 2.92 52.16 32.55
CA CYS A 139 3.13 52.72 33.89
C CYS A 139 4.51 53.39 34.05
N LEU A 140 5.47 53.06 33.18
CA LEU A 140 6.84 53.58 33.18
C LEU A 140 6.99 54.85 32.32
N LEU A 141 6.09 55.06 31.35
CA LEU A 141 6.05 56.21 30.45
C LEU A 141 5.17 57.38 30.94
N ILE A 142 4.41 57.19 32.03
CA ILE A 142 3.53 58.21 32.63
C ILE A 142 4.15 58.84 33.91
N THR A 143 5.42 58.55 34.19
CA THR A 143 6.22 59.28 35.21
C THR A 143 7.24 60.16 34.52
#